data_AF-A0A9J6GIZ2-F1
#
_entry.id   AF-A0A9J6GIZ2-F1
#
_cell.length_a   1.000
_cell.length_b   1.000
_cell.length_c   1.000
_cell.angle_alpha   90.00
_cell.angle_beta   90.00
_cell.angle_gamma   90.00
#
_symmetry.space_group_name_H-M   'P 1'
#
loop_
_entity.id
_entity.type
_entity.pdbx_description
1 polymer ?
#
loop_
_entity_poly.entity_id
_entity_poly.type
_entity_poly.pdbx_seq_one_letter_code
_entity_poly.pdbx_strand_id
1 'polypeptide(L)'
;MRDLFADWLSEFDRGVQRQGRRVLLGMDNFTAHHVQSCRTAVTLLFLPPNTISKVQPLEFGIMPAFKASYRARAVERLVIAVDRPAANLPLRGSLYSADSEGCLVGGDSHLRAELFPQGRLRRNTT
;
A
#
# COMPACT_ATOMS: atom_id res chain seq x y z
N MET A 1 17.52 -15.24 -9.21
CA MET A 1 16.32 -14.67 -8.57
C MET A 1 15.29 -14.49 -9.68
N ARG A 2 14.14 -15.18 -9.62
CA ARG A 2 13.13 -15.06 -10.67
C ARG A 2 12.54 -13.66 -10.62
N ASP A 3 12.46 -13.02 -11.78
CA ASP A 3 11.79 -11.74 -11.93
C ASP A 3 10.29 -12.01 -12.01
N LEU A 4 9.62 -11.95 -10.85
CA LEU A 4 8.18 -12.24 -10.72
C LEU A 4 7.33 -11.41 -11.69
N PHE A 5 7.74 -10.17 -11.94
CA PHE A 5 7.04 -9.28 -12.84
C PHE A 5 7.25 -9.71 -14.30
N ALA A 6 8.46 -10.10 -14.68
CA ALA A 6 8.73 -10.68 -16.00
C ALA A 6 7.92 -11.94 -16.29
N ASP A 7 7.86 -12.86 -15.32
CA ASP A 7 7.12 -14.12 -15.43
C ASP A 7 5.62 -13.86 -15.60
N TRP A 8 5.06 -12.98 -14.76
CA TRP A 8 3.67 -12.56 -14.84
C TRP A 8 3.35 -11.86 -16.17
N LEU A 9 4.21 -10.93 -16.61
CA LEU A 9 4.01 -10.16 -17.84
C LEU A 9 4.05 -11.06 -19.07
N SER A 10 4.92 -12.08 -19.07
CA SER A 10 5.00 -13.06 -20.16
C SER A 10 3.72 -13.91 -20.25
N GLU A 11 3.17 -14.34 -19.10
CA GLU A 11 1.89 -15.06 -19.10
C GLU A 11 0.73 -14.17 -19.56
N PHE A 12 0.73 -12.91 -19.12
CA PHE A 12 -0.28 -11.95 -19.51
C PHE A 12 -0.24 -11.66 -21.02
N ASP A 13 0.93 -11.42 -21.61
CA ASP A 13 1.09 -11.22 -23.06
C ASP A 13 0.54 -12.41 -23.85
N ARG A 14 0.92 -13.63 -23.44
CA ARG A 14 0.44 -14.88 -24.04
C ARG A 14 -1.07 -15.03 -23.92
N GLY A 15 -1.65 -14.65 -22.78
CA GLY A 15 -3.09 -14.65 -22.54
C GLY A 15 -3.84 -13.70 -23.48
N VAL A 16 -3.34 -12.48 -23.63
CA VAL A 16 -3.91 -11.47 -24.53
C VAL A 16 -3.79 -11.90 -26.00
N GLN A 17 -2.64 -12.48 -26.37
CA GLN A 17 -2.40 -13.00 -27.72
C GLN A 17 -3.37 -14.14 -28.06
N ARG A 18 -3.60 -15.09 -27.14
CA ARG A 18 -4.59 -16.17 -27.32
C ARG A 18 -6.02 -15.66 -27.52
N GLN A 19 -6.34 -14.49 -26.96
CA GLN A 19 -7.64 -13.83 -27.17
C GLN A 19 -7.70 -13.07 -28.51
N GLY A 20 -6.62 -13.04 -29.29
CA GLY A 20 -6.55 -12.29 -30.55
C GLY A 20 -6.59 -10.78 -30.36
N ARG A 21 -6.17 -10.27 -29.18
CA ARG A 21 -6.24 -8.85 -28.83
C ARG A 21 -4.84 -8.24 -28.76
N ARG A 22 -4.80 -6.90 -28.78
CA ARG A 22 -3.62 -6.11 -28.41
C ARG A 22 -4.05 -5.07 -27.39
N VAL A 23 -3.24 -4.87 -26.36
CA VAL A 23 -3.60 -3.99 -25.24
C VAL A 23 -2.45 -3.05 -24.88
N LEU A 24 -2.80 -1.89 -24.38
CA LEU A 24 -1.88 -0.94 -23.75
C LEU A 24 -1.99 -1.10 -22.24
N LEU A 25 -0.88 -1.44 -21.58
CA LEU A 25 -0.79 -1.57 -20.14
C LEU A 25 -0.05 -0.35 -19.58
N GLY A 26 -0.80 0.53 -18.91
CA GLY A 26 -0.25 1.69 -18.21
C GLY A 26 0.33 1.27 -16.85
N MET A 27 1.56 1.67 -16.55
CA MET A 27 2.23 1.38 -15.28
C MET A 27 2.96 2.61 -14.74
N ASP A 28 3.23 2.60 -13.44
CA ASP A 28 4.08 3.58 -12.79
C ASP A 28 5.55 3.41 -13.23
N ASN A 29 6.30 4.50 -13.17
CA ASN A 29 7.72 4.50 -13.51
C ASN A 29 8.58 4.04 -12.34
N PHE A 30 8.29 2.83 -11.87
CA PHE A 30 9.06 2.16 -10.82
C PHE A 30 10.14 1.27 -11.44
N THR A 31 11.33 1.29 -10.84
CA THR A 31 12.52 0.63 -11.40
C THR A 31 12.37 -0.88 -11.51
N ALA A 32 11.60 -1.53 -10.63
CA ALA A 32 11.34 -2.97 -10.72
C ALA A 32 10.49 -3.38 -11.94
N HIS A 33 9.84 -2.43 -12.62
CA HIS A 33 9.07 -2.72 -13.83
C HIS A 33 9.89 -2.64 -15.13
N HIS A 34 11.16 -2.27 -15.03
CA HIS A 34 12.06 -2.16 -16.17
C HIS A 34 12.58 -3.54 -16.59
N VAL A 35 11.69 -4.31 -17.23
CA VAL A 35 12.00 -5.65 -17.72
C VAL A 35 12.10 -5.63 -19.23
N GLN A 36 13.22 -6.12 -19.75
CA GLN A 36 13.38 -6.40 -21.17
C GLN A 36 12.76 -7.78 -21.46
N SER A 37 11.50 -7.77 -21.87
CA SER A 37 10.81 -8.96 -22.39
C SER A 37 10.37 -8.71 -23.83
N CYS A 38 10.51 -9.72 -24.67
CA CYS A 38 9.88 -9.71 -26.00
C CYS A 38 8.38 -9.88 -25.80
N ARG A 39 7.59 -8.91 -26.28
CA ARG A 39 6.13 -8.88 -26.16
C ARG A 39 5.54 -8.66 -27.53
N THR A 40 4.45 -9.35 -27.84
CA THR A 40 3.82 -9.27 -29.17
C THR A 40 2.43 -8.64 -29.12
N ALA A 41 1.73 -8.77 -28.00
CA ALA A 41 0.35 -8.31 -27.83
C ALA A 41 0.21 -7.13 -26.85
N VAL A 42 1.12 -7.01 -25.88
CA VAL A 42 1.10 -5.99 -24.82
C VAL A 42 2.14 -4.91 -25.07
N THR A 43 1.67 -3.67 -25.18
CA THR A 43 2.51 -2.47 -25.15
C THR A 43 2.51 -1.89 -23.75
N LEU A 44 3.68 -1.65 -23.17
CA LEU A 44 3.79 -0.95 -21.88
C LEU A 44 3.85 0.56 -22.10
N LEU A 45 3.08 1.31 -21.30
CA LEU A 45 3.17 2.75 -21.19
C LEU A 45 3.58 3.10 -19.76
N PHE A 46 4.81 3.59 -19.58
CA PHE A 46 5.27 4.10 -18.30
C PHE A 46 4.86 5.56 -18.14
N LEU A 47 4.23 5.87 -17.01
CA LEU A 47 3.84 7.23 -16.67
C LEU A 47 5.08 8.07 -16.29
N PRO A 48 5.05 9.40 -16.36
CA PRO A 48 6.19 10.21 -15.95
C PRO A 48 6.63 9.93 -14.49
N PRO A 49 7.93 10.04 -14.17
CA PRO A 49 8.39 9.97 -12.78
C PRO A 49 7.70 11.05 -11.93
N ASN A 50 7.37 10.72 -10.68
CA ASN A 50 6.62 11.60 -9.77
C ASN A 50 5.23 12.03 -10.29
N THR A 51 4.60 11.25 -11.18
CA THR A 51 3.19 11.48 -11.50
C THR A 51 2.39 11.30 -10.22
N ILE A 52 1.99 12.42 -9.60
CA ILE A 52 1.06 12.44 -8.48
C ILE A 52 -0.23 11.88 -9.03
N SER A 53 -0.40 10.57 -8.85
CA SER A 53 -1.59 9.78 -8.53
C SER A 53 -2.90 10.13 -9.29
N LYS A 54 -3.27 11.40 -9.52
CA LYS A 54 -4.52 11.92 -10.12
C LYS A 54 -4.89 11.30 -11.47
N VAL A 55 -3.94 10.71 -12.19
CA VAL A 55 -4.16 10.08 -13.50
C VAL A 55 -4.24 8.55 -13.40
N GLN A 56 -3.78 7.94 -12.32
CA GLN A 56 -3.74 6.48 -12.18
C GLN A 56 -5.07 5.93 -11.63
N PRO A 57 -5.82 5.15 -12.42
CA PRO A 57 -7.10 4.59 -11.95
C PRO A 57 -6.96 3.68 -10.73
N LEU A 58 -5.79 3.03 -10.59
CA LEU A 58 -5.48 2.19 -9.44
C LEU A 58 -5.45 3.01 -8.14
N GLU A 59 -4.75 4.14 -8.14
CA GLU A 59 -4.54 4.96 -6.95
C GLU A 59 -5.80 5.73 -6.52
N PHE A 60 -6.62 6.22 -7.46
CA PHE A 60 -7.78 7.05 -7.15
C PHE A 60 -9.14 6.35 -7.23
N GLY A 61 -9.20 5.16 -7.84
CA GLY A 61 -10.44 4.39 -7.95
C GLY A 61 -10.36 3.12 -7.12
N ILE A 62 -9.50 2.20 -7.55
CA ILE A 62 -9.50 0.83 -7.04
C ILE A 62 -8.96 0.77 -5.60
N MET A 63 -7.85 1.45 -5.31
CA MET A 63 -7.20 1.38 -4.00
C MET A 63 -8.06 1.97 -2.88
N PRO A 64 -8.70 3.14 -3.03
CA PRO A 64 -9.60 3.66 -1.99
C PRO A 64 -10.82 2.76 -1.77
N ALA A 65 -11.43 2.24 -2.84
CA ALA A 65 -12.57 1.33 -2.76
C ALA A 65 -12.19 0.00 -2.06
N PHE A 66 -11.00 -0.53 -2.37
CA PHE A 66 -10.46 -1.71 -1.73
C PHE A 66 -10.20 -1.46 -0.24
N LYS A 67 -9.54 -0.36 0.11
CA LYS A 67 -9.27 0.04 1.51
C LYS A 67 -10.57 0.19 2.30
N ALA A 68 -11.59 0.83 1.74
CA ALA A 68 -12.90 0.97 2.37
C ALA A 68 -13.56 -0.39 2.63
N SER A 69 -13.59 -1.26 1.63
CA SER A 69 -14.15 -2.61 1.73
C SER A 69 -13.42 -3.48 2.76
N TYR A 70 -12.08 -3.42 2.76
CA TYR A 70 -11.26 -4.14 3.72
C TYR A 70 -11.51 -3.67 5.16
N ARG A 71 -11.56 -2.35 5.39
CA ARG A 71 -11.84 -1.77 6.70
C ARG A 71 -13.22 -2.16 7.23
N ALA A 72 -14.25 -2.11 6.39
CA ALA A 72 -15.60 -2.53 6.76
C ALA A 72 -15.62 -3.99 7.24
N ARG A 73 -14.98 -4.90 6.49
CA ARG A 73 -14.89 -6.32 6.86
C ARG A 73 -14.05 -6.56 8.11
N ALA A 74 -13.01 -5.76 8.32
CA ALA A 74 -12.19 -5.84 9.53
C ALA A 74 -13.00 -5.44 10.77
N VAL A 75 -13.79 -4.36 10.70
CA VAL A 75 -14.68 -3.92 11.77
C VAL A 75 -15.78 -4.94 12.04
N GLU A 76 -16.43 -5.47 11.00
CA GLU A 76 -17.44 -6.53 11.14
C GLU A 76 -16.88 -7.74 11.89
N ARG A 77 -15.68 -8.21 11.52
CA ARG A 77 -15.02 -9.32 12.22
C ARG A 77 -14.68 -9.00 13.66
N LEU A 78 -14.31 -7.76 13.95
CA LEU A 78 -14.02 -7.31 15.32
C LEU A 78 -15.28 -7.30 16.18
N VAL A 79 -16.41 -6.79 15.66
CA VAL A 79 -17.70 -6.81 16.35
C VAL A 79 -18.12 -8.25 16.66
N ILE A 80 -18.04 -9.16 15.69
CA ILE A 80 -18.35 -10.59 15.89
C ILE A 80 -17.46 -11.21 16.98
N ALA A 81 -16.17 -10.86 17.01
CA ALA A 81 -15.24 -11.38 18.00
C ALA A 81 -15.51 -10.85 19.41
N VAL A 82 -15.96 -9.60 19.53
CA VAL A 82 -16.40 -9.01 20.81
C VAL A 82 -17.67 -9.70 21.31
N ASP A 83 -18.64 -9.94 20.43
CA ASP A 83 -19.91 -10.60 20.78
C ASP A 83 -19.75 -12.10 21.06
N ARG A 84 -18.68 -12.73 20.55
CA ARG A 84 -18.37 -14.16 20.73
C ARG A 84 -16.93 -14.34 21.21
N PRO A 85 -16.66 -14.20 22.52
CA PRO A 85 -15.31 -14.22 23.08
C PRO A 85 -14.56 -15.55 22.91
N ALA A 86 -15.20 -16.61 22.39
CA ALA A 86 -14.55 -17.87 22.05
C ALA A 86 -13.77 -17.84 20.72
N ALA A 87 -13.89 -16.77 19.92
CA ALA A 87 -13.12 -16.62 18.69
C ALA A 87 -11.72 -16.06 19.01
N ASN A 88 -10.72 -16.94 19.06
CA ASN A 88 -9.30 -16.59 19.08
C ASN A 88 -8.89 -15.91 17.76
N LEU A 89 -9.26 -14.64 17.59
CA LEU A 89 -8.96 -13.86 16.41
C LEU A 89 -7.66 -13.06 16.65
N PRO A 90 -6.57 -13.29 15.90
CA PRO A 90 -5.30 -12.61 16.09
C PRO A 90 -5.37 -11.21 15.46
N LEU A 91 -6.15 -10.30 16.06
CA LEU A 91 -6.28 -8.91 15.60
C LEU A 91 -5.75 -7.90 16.61
N ARG A 92 -4.83 -8.33 17.48
CA ARG A 92 -4.22 -7.48 18.50
C ARG A 92 -3.09 -6.64 17.88
N GLY A 93 -3.45 -5.61 17.12
CA GLY A 93 -2.55 -4.53 16.74
C GLY A 93 -2.76 -4.06 15.31
N SER A 94 -3.17 -2.80 15.16
CA SER A 94 -2.96 -1.92 13.98
C SER A 94 -4.21 -1.15 13.51
N LEU A 95 -5.37 -1.23 14.17
CA LEU A 95 -6.53 -0.40 13.75
C LEU A 95 -6.56 1.00 14.39
N TYR A 96 -5.86 1.23 15.50
CA TYR A 96 -5.77 2.51 16.19
C TYR A 96 -4.53 3.31 15.73
N SER A 97 -4.52 3.80 14.49
CA SER A 97 -3.64 4.93 14.10
C SER A 97 -4.15 5.66 12.85
N ALA A 98 -5.44 5.61 12.56
CA ALA A 98 -6.03 6.41 11.50
C ALA A 98 -6.76 7.59 12.14
N ASP A 99 -5.99 8.51 12.71
CA ASP A 99 -6.53 9.80 13.11
C ASP A 99 -6.85 10.59 11.84
N SER A 100 -8.11 10.99 11.76
CA SER A 100 -8.63 12.04 10.91
C SER A 100 -7.82 13.31 11.16
N GLU A 101 -6.96 13.70 10.22
CA GLU A 101 -6.70 15.07 9.74
C GLU A 101 -5.49 14.99 8.77
N GLY A 102 -5.67 15.48 7.55
CA GLY A 102 -4.65 15.45 6.50
C GLY A 102 -3.56 16.49 6.71
N CYS A 103 -2.65 16.28 7.66
CA CYS A 103 -1.44 17.08 7.78
C CYS A 103 -0.24 16.19 8.13
N LEU A 104 0.72 16.09 7.21
CA LEU A 104 2.01 15.46 7.49
C LEU A 104 2.84 16.45 8.31
N VAL A 105 2.95 16.22 9.61
CA VAL A 105 3.97 16.87 10.44
C VAL A 105 4.96 15.79 10.87
N GLY A 106 6.18 15.91 10.36
CA GLY A 106 7.27 14.98 10.64
C GLY A 106 7.59 14.94 12.14
N GLY A 107 7.87 13.73 12.63
CA GLY A 107 8.35 13.50 13.99
C GLY A 107 9.40 12.40 13.96
N ASP A 108 10.66 12.82 14.05
CA ASP A 108 11.81 11.94 14.17
C ASP A 108 11.68 11.00 15.36
N SER A 109 11.95 9.73 15.08
CA SER A 109 12.06 8.63 16.02
C SER A 109 13.32 8.77 16.88
N HIS A 110 13.15 9.10 18.15
CA HIS A 110 13.86 8.41 19.25
C HIS A 110 13.39 8.98 20.58
N LEU A 111 12.83 8.15 21.46
CA LEU A 111 13.08 8.21 22.91
C LEU A 111 12.59 6.92 23.57
N ARG A 112 13.60 6.15 23.97
CA ARG A 112 13.57 4.97 24.81
C ARG A 112 13.12 5.41 26.20
N ALA A 113 12.11 4.75 26.76
CA ALA A 113 11.65 5.02 28.11
C ALA A 113 12.74 4.64 29.13
N GLU A 114 13.27 5.61 29.86
CA GLU A 114 13.96 5.38 31.13
C GLU A 114 13.32 6.24 32.22
N LEU A 115 12.73 5.56 33.20
CA LEU A 115 12.30 6.14 34.47
C LEU A 115 13.54 6.34 35.35
N PHE A 116 13.87 7.58 35.69
CA PHE A 116 14.66 7.87 36.90
C PHE A 116 14.03 9.03 37.69
N PRO A 117 14.10 8.97 39.03
CA PRO A 117 13.32 9.82 39.93
C PRO A 117 14.02 11.16 40.16
N GLN A 118 13.22 12.10 40.66
CA GLN A 118 13.58 13.44 41.15
C GLN A 118 13.47 14.55 40.11
N GLY A 119 12.29 15.19 40.14
CA GLY A 119 11.94 16.35 39.34
C GLY A 119 12.83 17.56 39.63
N ARG A 120 13.33 18.18 38.55
CA ARG A 120 13.65 19.61 38.52
C ARG A 120 13.64 20.11 37.09
N LEU A 121 12.72 21.04 36.81
CA LEU A 121 12.66 21.78 35.54
C LEU A 121 13.84 22.77 35.49
N ARG A 122 14.71 22.69 34.47
CA ARG A 122 15.60 23.80 34.10
C ARG A 122 15.24 24.30 32.71
N ARG A 123 14.86 25.57 32.64
CA ARG A 123 14.68 26.33 31.39
C ARG A 123 16.06 26.79 30.93
N ASN A 124 16.40 26.53 29.67
CA ASN A 124 17.47 27.27 29.01
C ASN A 124 16.85 28.06 27.87
N THR A 125 16.97 29.38 27.99
CA THR A 125 16.88 30.38 26.92
C THR A 125 18.09 30.25 26.01
N THR A 126 17.88 30.64 24.74
CA THR A 126 18.88 30.75 23.67
C THR A 126 20.09 31.58 24.06
#